data_AF-A0A377UY44-F1
#
_entry.id   AF-A0A377UY44-F1
#
_cell.length_a   1.000
_cell.length_b   1.000
_cell.length_c   1.000
_cell.angle_alpha   90.00
_cell.angle_beta   90.00
_cell.angle_gamma   90.00
#
_symmetry.space_group_name_H-M   'P 1'
#
loop_
_entity.id
_entity.type
_entity.pdbx_description
1 polymer ?
#
loop_
_entity_poly.entity_id
_entity_poly.type
_entity_poly.pdbx_seq_one_letter_code
_entity_poly.pdbx_strand_id
1 'polypeptide(L)'
;MNTENIIINKGYSDPAKWHSEDTVWVLGLFGTAIGAGVLFLPINAGIGGFWPLLIVFVLAFPITYLAHRGLARFIYSSNTPESSITDVIGEHFGALAGKVFTVIYFFAVYTILIMYAVAITNTAQSFITHQLAMAEPPRSLVAIVLILGLMFIVRFGQRLIMRVMSTLVYPFIISLIFMALFLIPHWNGAILQTVSFSATGDGPGDHVIPVDDLPGTGDVV
;
A
#
# COMPACT_ATOMS: atom_id res chain seq x y z
N MET A 1 8.39 -35.69 -44.84
CA MET A 1 8.98 -34.78 -43.85
C MET A 1 7.84 -34.05 -43.16
N ASN A 2 7.62 -34.31 -41.86
CA ASN A 2 6.49 -33.79 -41.08
C ASN A 2 6.66 -32.29 -40.81
N THR A 3 5.80 -31.48 -41.41
CA THR A 3 5.71 -30.01 -41.19
C THR A 3 4.92 -29.67 -39.91
N GLU A 4 4.26 -30.63 -39.26
CA GLU A 4 3.44 -30.41 -38.06
C GLU A 4 4.23 -30.14 -36.77
N ASN A 5 5.54 -30.41 -36.72
CA ASN A 5 6.33 -30.24 -35.50
C ASN A 5 6.97 -28.85 -35.33
N ILE A 6 6.79 -27.92 -36.28
CA ILE A 6 7.52 -26.64 -36.28
C ILE A 6 6.72 -25.52 -35.59
N ILE A 7 5.40 -25.66 -35.40
CA ILE A 7 4.56 -24.56 -34.86
C ILE A 7 4.22 -24.72 -33.37
N ILE A 8 4.63 -25.83 -32.73
CA ILE A 8 4.43 -26.05 -31.28
C ILE A 8 5.70 -25.72 -30.51
N ASN A 9 6.15 -24.46 -30.54
CA ASN A 9 7.06 -23.93 -29.52
C ASN A 9 7.12 -22.39 -29.57
N LYS A 10 6.00 -21.73 -29.26
CA LYS A 10 6.13 -20.47 -28.53
C LYS A 10 6.57 -20.90 -27.14
N GLY A 11 7.89 -21.00 -26.93
CA GLY A 11 8.49 -21.59 -25.73
C GLY A 11 8.08 -20.82 -24.49
N TYR A 12 7.02 -21.27 -23.83
CA TYR A 12 6.66 -20.77 -22.50
C TYR A 12 7.70 -21.33 -21.53
N SER A 13 8.32 -20.43 -20.76
CA SER A 13 9.25 -20.80 -19.70
C SER A 13 8.58 -21.79 -18.74
N ASP A 14 9.32 -22.79 -18.28
CA ASP A 14 8.81 -23.80 -17.34
C ASP A 14 8.22 -23.12 -16.09
N PRO A 15 6.90 -23.22 -15.86
CA PRO A 15 6.23 -22.51 -14.76
C PRO A 15 6.59 -23.05 -13.37
N ALA A 16 7.18 -24.25 -13.29
CA ALA A 16 7.65 -24.81 -12.02
C ALA A 16 9.04 -24.29 -11.63
N LYS A 17 9.75 -23.63 -12.55
CA LYS A 17 11.10 -23.10 -12.34
C LYS A 17 11.04 -21.58 -12.20
N TRP A 18 11.81 -21.05 -11.25
CA TRP A 18 11.95 -19.62 -11.07
C TRP A 18 12.82 -19.01 -12.18
N HIS A 19 12.33 -17.94 -12.82
CA HIS A 19 13.04 -17.19 -13.85
C HIS A 19 13.41 -15.79 -13.38
N SER A 20 14.33 -15.13 -14.10
CA SER A 20 14.75 -13.75 -13.80
C SER A 20 13.58 -12.76 -13.83
N GLU A 21 12.63 -12.98 -14.72
CA GLU A 21 11.41 -12.22 -14.88
C GLU A 21 10.56 -12.30 -13.60
N ASP A 22 10.48 -13.46 -12.96
CA ASP A 22 9.72 -13.65 -11.72
C ASP A 22 10.28 -12.78 -10.61
N THR A 23 11.60 -12.67 -10.49
CA THR A 23 12.23 -11.72 -9.55
C THR A 23 11.86 -10.28 -9.85
N VAL A 24 11.89 -9.86 -11.12
CA VAL A 24 11.51 -8.48 -11.51
C VAL A 24 10.06 -8.20 -11.16
N TRP A 25 9.17 -9.15 -11.42
CA TRP A 25 7.74 -9.04 -11.10
C TRP A 25 7.49 -9.04 -9.59
N VAL A 26 8.12 -9.93 -8.83
CA VAL A 26 7.97 -9.99 -7.37
C VAL A 26 8.51 -8.72 -6.71
N LEU A 27 9.67 -8.21 -7.16
CA LEU A 27 10.20 -6.94 -6.67
C LEU A 27 9.31 -5.76 -7.07
N GLY A 28 8.77 -5.75 -8.29
CA GLY A 28 7.80 -4.75 -8.72
C GLY A 28 6.54 -4.75 -7.87
N LEU A 29 5.95 -5.93 -7.62
CA LEU A 29 4.78 -6.11 -6.77
C LEU A 29 5.07 -5.71 -5.33
N PHE A 30 6.23 -6.08 -4.80
CA PHE A 30 6.68 -5.66 -3.48
C PHE A 30 6.79 -4.13 -3.37
N GLY A 31 7.35 -3.48 -4.39
CA GLY A 31 7.40 -2.02 -4.48
C GLY A 31 6.02 -1.35 -4.43
N THR A 32 5.02 -1.95 -5.09
CA THR A 32 3.63 -1.45 -5.02
C THR A 32 2.98 -1.69 -3.66
N ALA A 33 3.30 -2.79 -2.98
CA ALA A 33 2.74 -3.14 -1.68
C ALA A 33 3.26 -2.25 -0.55
N ILE A 34 4.52 -1.83 -0.63
CA ILE A 34 5.11 -0.91 0.33
C ILE A 34 4.37 0.44 0.29
N GLY A 35 4.38 1.11 -0.87
CA GLY A 35 3.67 2.38 -1.12
C GLY A 35 3.64 3.40 0.04
N ALA A 36 2.63 4.26 0.04
CA ALA A 36 2.35 5.16 1.16
C ALA A 36 1.76 4.41 2.37
N GLY A 37 1.12 3.27 2.13
CA GLY A 37 0.43 2.46 3.15
C GLY A 37 1.37 1.95 4.23
N VAL A 38 2.54 1.39 3.89
CA VAL A 38 3.46 0.82 4.88
C VAL A 38 4.20 1.89 5.69
N LEU A 39 4.29 3.14 5.21
CA LEU A 39 4.87 4.22 5.99
C LEU A 39 3.85 4.85 6.95
N PHE A 40 2.65 5.18 6.46
CA PHE A 40 1.66 5.89 7.27
C PHE A 40 0.79 4.98 8.13
N LEU A 41 0.51 3.74 7.68
CA LEU A 41 -0.37 2.83 8.42
C LEU A 41 0.26 2.35 9.73
N PRO A 42 1.52 1.89 9.81
CA PRO A 42 2.12 1.50 11.09
C PRO A 42 2.35 2.68 12.03
N ILE A 43 2.60 3.88 11.49
CA ILE A 43 2.71 5.10 12.31
C ILE A 43 1.34 5.41 12.93
N ASN A 44 0.28 5.48 12.12
CA ASN A 44 -1.07 5.78 12.60
C ASN A 44 -1.66 4.66 13.47
N ALA A 45 -1.43 3.40 13.13
CA ALA A 45 -1.88 2.26 13.92
C ALA A 45 -1.03 2.07 15.19
N GLY A 46 0.23 2.52 15.18
CA GLY A 46 1.08 2.58 16.37
C GLY A 46 0.59 3.58 17.42
N ILE A 47 -0.14 4.62 17.02
CA ILE A 47 -0.89 5.48 17.96
C ILE A 47 -1.93 4.66 18.73
N GLY A 48 -2.50 3.61 18.11
CA GLY A 48 -3.40 2.66 18.74
C GLY A 48 -2.73 1.66 19.69
N GLY A 49 -1.40 1.70 19.84
CA GLY A 49 -0.64 0.81 20.72
C GLY A 49 -0.16 -0.49 20.05
N PHE A 50 0.56 -1.31 20.80
CA PHE A 50 1.18 -2.53 20.28
C PHE A 50 0.17 -3.60 19.85
N TRP A 51 -0.89 -3.82 20.64
CA TRP A 51 -1.81 -4.94 20.44
C TRP A 51 -2.63 -4.85 19.15
N PRO A 52 -3.22 -3.70 18.77
CA PRO A 52 -3.90 -3.57 17.47
C PRO A 52 -2.97 -3.81 16.28
N LEU A 53 -1.72 -3.32 16.35
CA LEU A 53 -0.70 -3.59 15.32
C LEU A 53 -0.42 -5.09 15.18
N LEU A 54 -0.24 -5.79 16.30
CA LEU A 54 0.02 -7.23 16.30
C LEU A 54 -1.16 -8.01 15.71
N ILE A 55 -2.39 -7.67 16.10
CA ILE A 55 -3.61 -8.32 15.58
C ILE A 55 -3.73 -8.10 14.08
N VAL A 56 -3.57 -6.87 13.60
CA VAL A 56 -3.62 -6.56 12.16
C VAL A 56 -2.50 -7.30 11.41
N PHE A 57 -1.29 -7.37 11.97
CA PHE A 57 -0.18 -8.13 11.38
C PHE A 57 -0.51 -9.62 11.21
N VAL A 58 -1.01 -10.26 12.28
CA VAL A 58 -1.35 -11.70 12.27
C VAL A 58 -2.53 -11.98 11.33
N LEU A 59 -3.54 -11.11 11.28
CA LEU A 59 -4.72 -11.30 10.42
C LEU A 59 -4.47 -10.93 8.95
N ALA A 60 -3.61 -9.95 8.68
CA ALA A 60 -3.32 -9.50 7.31
C ALA A 60 -2.72 -10.65 6.47
N PHE A 61 -1.86 -11.47 7.06
CA PHE A 61 -1.21 -12.57 6.34
C PHE A 61 -2.20 -13.60 5.76
N PRO A 62 -3.07 -14.28 6.55
CA PRO A 62 -4.00 -15.26 6.00
C PRO A 62 -5.02 -14.64 5.05
N ILE A 63 -5.53 -13.43 5.35
CA ILE A 63 -6.51 -12.75 4.49
C ILE A 63 -5.91 -12.47 3.12
N THR A 64 -4.72 -11.86 3.08
CA THR A 64 -4.07 -11.53 1.81
C THR A 64 -3.60 -12.78 1.07
N TYR A 65 -2.96 -13.74 1.76
CA TYR A 65 -2.47 -14.96 1.12
C TYR A 65 -3.60 -15.78 0.49
N LEU A 66 -4.70 -16.00 1.21
CA LEU A 66 -5.83 -16.78 0.70
C LEU A 66 -6.56 -16.05 -0.43
N ALA A 67 -6.72 -14.73 -0.34
CA ALA A 67 -7.34 -13.94 -1.41
C ALA A 67 -6.53 -13.98 -2.71
N HIS A 68 -5.22 -13.76 -2.63
CA HIS A 68 -4.34 -13.81 -3.82
C HIS A 68 -4.27 -15.22 -4.40
N ARG A 69 -4.20 -16.25 -3.56
CA ARG A 69 -4.24 -17.65 -4.03
C ARG A 69 -5.57 -17.99 -4.71
N GLY A 70 -6.68 -17.49 -4.17
CA GLY A 70 -8.01 -17.64 -4.77
C GLY A 70 -8.08 -16.95 -6.13
N LEU A 71 -7.63 -15.71 -6.22
CA LEU A 71 -7.58 -14.94 -7.47
C LEU A 71 -6.69 -15.61 -8.52
N ALA A 72 -5.51 -16.09 -8.14
CA ALA A 72 -4.62 -16.79 -9.07
C ALA A 72 -5.28 -18.04 -9.65
N ARG A 73 -5.88 -18.89 -8.81
CA ARG A 73 -6.61 -20.09 -9.25
C ARG A 73 -7.79 -19.76 -10.16
N PHE A 74 -8.49 -18.68 -9.85
CA PHE A 74 -9.60 -18.19 -10.66
C PHE A 74 -9.14 -17.71 -12.04
N ILE A 75 -8.04 -16.95 -12.13
CA ILE A 75 -7.49 -16.53 -13.43
C ILE A 75 -7.02 -17.74 -14.25
N TYR A 76 -6.37 -18.72 -13.61
CA TYR A 76 -5.91 -19.94 -14.28
C TYR A 76 -7.03 -20.92 -14.66
N SER A 77 -8.27 -20.72 -14.20
CA SER A 77 -9.40 -21.59 -14.59
C SER A 77 -10.05 -21.20 -15.92
N SER A 78 -9.65 -20.08 -16.55
CA SER A 78 -10.16 -19.72 -17.86
C SER A 78 -9.66 -20.67 -18.95
N ASN A 79 -10.54 -21.01 -19.88
CA ASN A 79 -10.22 -21.84 -21.04
C ASN A 79 -9.66 -21.04 -22.22
N THR A 80 -9.61 -19.71 -22.10
CA THR A 80 -9.13 -18.81 -23.17
C THR A 80 -7.69 -18.36 -22.92
N PRO A 81 -6.74 -18.69 -23.83
CA PRO A 81 -5.37 -18.19 -23.74
C PRO A 81 -5.35 -16.65 -23.79
N GLU A 82 -4.60 -16.02 -22.88
CA GLU A 82 -4.44 -14.55 -22.77
C GLU A 82 -5.72 -13.77 -22.36
N SER A 83 -6.67 -14.41 -21.67
CA SER A 83 -7.87 -13.76 -21.12
C SER A 83 -7.55 -12.72 -20.05
N SER A 84 -8.24 -11.57 -20.08
CA SER A 84 -8.19 -10.59 -18.98
C SER A 84 -9.06 -11.03 -17.80
N ILE A 85 -8.81 -10.49 -16.60
CA ILE A 85 -9.61 -10.80 -15.40
C ILE A 85 -11.12 -10.59 -15.65
N THR A 86 -11.48 -9.56 -16.43
CA THR A 86 -12.88 -9.27 -16.75
C THR A 86 -13.51 -10.34 -17.64
N ASP A 87 -12.72 -10.95 -18.53
CA ASP A 87 -13.17 -12.03 -19.40
C ASP A 87 -13.42 -13.32 -18.61
N VAL A 88 -12.51 -13.65 -17.68
CA VAL A 88 -12.65 -14.81 -16.78
C VAL A 88 -13.92 -14.69 -15.93
N ILE A 89 -14.24 -13.49 -15.45
CA ILE A 89 -15.50 -13.23 -14.72
C ILE A 89 -16.71 -13.42 -15.62
N GLY A 90 -16.63 -12.95 -16.86
CA GLY A 90 -17.67 -13.17 -17.86
C GLY A 90 -17.90 -14.65 -18.18
N GLU A 91 -16.83 -15.43 -18.27
CA GLU A 91 -16.86 -16.88 -18.55
C GLU A 91 -17.54 -17.66 -17.41
N HIS A 92 -17.15 -17.38 -16.16
CA HIS A 92 -17.66 -18.13 -15.00
C HIS A 92 -19.01 -17.63 -14.46
N PHE A 93 -19.28 -16.32 -14.54
CA PHE A 93 -20.47 -15.70 -13.93
C PHE A 93 -21.42 -15.05 -14.94
N GLY A 94 -21.10 -15.10 -16.23
CA GLY A 94 -21.91 -14.55 -17.33
C GLY A 94 -21.54 -13.11 -17.71
N ALA A 95 -21.94 -12.72 -18.92
CA ALA A 95 -21.57 -11.43 -19.52
C ALA A 95 -22.01 -10.20 -18.71
N LEU A 96 -23.11 -10.29 -17.96
CA LEU A 96 -23.57 -9.19 -17.10
C LEU A 96 -22.64 -9.00 -15.90
N ALA A 97 -22.18 -10.08 -15.27
CA ALA A 97 -21.24 -10.02 -14.15
C ALA A 97 -19.90 -9.40 -14.58
N GLY A 98 -19.39 -9.78 -15.77
CA GLY A 98 -18.20 -9.18 -16.36
C GLY A 98 -18.34 -7.66 -16.53
N LYS A 99 -19.46 -7.18 -17.10
CA LYS A 99 -19.72 -5.73 -17.28
C LYS A 99 -19.79 -4.98 -15.96
N VAL A 100 -20.52 -5.50 -14.97
CA VAL A 100 -20.63 -4.88 -13.64
C VAL A 100 -19.26 -4.80 -12.98
N PHE A 101 -18.49 -5.88 -13.04
CA PHE A 101 -17.13 -5.90 -12.50
C PHE A 101 -16.23 -4.87 -13.18
N THR A 102 -16.28 -4.72 -14.51
CA THR A 102 -15.49 -3.71 -15.23
C THR A 102 -15.80 -2.29 -14.75
N VAL A 103 -17.07 -1.97 -14.49
CA VAL A 103 -17.46 -0.65 -13.96
C VAL A 103 -16.91 -0.43 -12.55
N ILE A 104 -17.07 -1.41 -11.66
CA ILE A 104 -16.54 -1.35 -10.29
C ILE A 104 -15.00 -1.23 -10.32
N TYR A 105 -14.35 -2.03 -11.15
CA TYR A 105 -12.90 -2.03 -11.33
C TYR A 105 -12.40 -0.67 -11.82
N PHE A 106 -13.10 -0.05 -12.77
CA PHE A 106 -12.80 1.30 -13.25
C PHE A 106 -12.85 2.33 -12.11
N PHE A 107 -13.93 2.36 -11.33
CA PHE A 107 -14.04 3.30 -10.21
C PHE A 107 -12.99 3.06 -9.13
N ALA A 108 -12.67 1.79 -8.83
CA ALA A 108 -11.65 1.44 -7.86
C ALA A 108 -10.28 1.96 -8.30
N VAL A 109 -9.86 1.66 -9.53
CA VAL A 109 -8.56 2.12 -10.07
C VAL A 109 -8.52 3.64 -10.19
N TYR A 110 -9.59 4.26 -10.71
CA TYR A 110 -9.67 5.71 -10.84
C TYR A 110 -9.52 6.43 -9.49
N THR A 111 -10.20 5.94 -8.45
CA THR A 111 -10.10 6.51 -7.09
C THR A 111 -8.68 6.38 -6.54
N ILE A 112 -8.06 5.21 -6.71
CA ILE A 112 -6.67 4.96 -6.31
C ILE A 112 -5.71 5.93 -7.03
N LEU A 113 -5.91 6.15 -8.34
CA LEU A 113 -5.09 7.06 -9.13
C LEU A 113 -5.18 8.51 -8.63
N ILE A 114 -6.38 9.01 -8.31
CA ILE A 114 -6.55 10.36 -7.75
C ILE A 114 -5.80 10.48 -6.41
N MET A 115 -5.97 9.50 -5.53
CA MET A 115 -5.29 9.49 -4.23
C MET A 115 -3.76 9.57 -4.40
N TYR A 116 -3.20 8.80 -5.32
CA TYR A 116 -1.76 8.85 -5.60
C TYR A 116 -1.31 10.16 -6.24
N ALA A 117 -2.10 10.75 -7.13
CA ALA A 117 -1.80 12.06 -7.71
C ALA A 117 -1.75 13.16 -6.63
N VAL A 118 -2.67 13.13 -5.66
CA VAL A 118 -2.66 14.02 -4.50
C VAL A 118 -1.44 13.77 -3.62
N ALA A 119 -1.15 12.51 -3.31
CA ALA A 119 -0.03 12.12 -2.46
C ALA A 119 1.32 12.58 -3.04
N ILE A 120 1.60 12.29 -4.32
CA ILE A 120 2.87 12.67 -4.93
C ILE A 120 3.04 14.19 -5.03
N THR A 121 1.96 14.93 -5.30
CA THR A 121 1.98 16.40 -5.31
C THR A 121 2.34 16.94 -3.94
N ASN A 122 1.72 16.42 -2.87
CA ASN A 122 2.01 16.83 -1.49
C ASN A 122 3.46 16.50 -1.10
N THR A 123 3.94 15.30 -1.42
CA THR A 123 5.31 14.89 -1.13
C THR A 123 6.32 15.75 -1.88
N ALA A 124 6.07 16.06 -3.15
CA ALA A 124 6.95 16.92 -3.94
C ALA A 124 6.97 18.37 -3.42
N GLN A 125 5.81 18.92 -3.05
CA GLN A 125 5.76 20.24 -2.41
C GLN A 125 6.55 20.26 -1.10
N SER A 126 6.35 19.26 -0.24
CA SER A 126 7.09 19.11 1.02
C SER A 126 8.61 18.98 0.79
N PHE A 127 9.02 18.22 -0.23
CA PHE A 127 10.42 18.11 -0.62
C PHE A 127 11.01 19.45 -1.09
N ILE A 128 10.26 20.20 -1.89
CA ILE A 128 10.70 21.51 -2.39
C ILE A 128 10.88 22.52 -1.25
N THR A 129 9.95 22.53 -0.29
CA THR A 129 9.99 23.48 0.83
C THR A 129 10.99 23.09 1.91
N HIS A 130 11.04 21.81 2.29
CA HIS A 130 11.82 21.37 3.45
C HIS A 130 13.20 20.84 3.09
N GLN A 131 13.42 20.30 1.89
CA GLN A 131 14.71 19.72 1.48
C GLN A 131 15.46 20.65 0.52
N LEU A 132 14.76 21.33 -0.40
CA LEU A 132 15.38 22.31 -1.30
C LEU A 132 15.37 23.74 -0.75
N ALA A 133 14.69 23.97 0.38
CA ALA A 133 14.55 25.29 1.02
C ALA A 133 14.03 26.40 0.08
N MET A 134 13.23 26.01 -0.93
CA MET A 134 12.63 26.96 -1.87
C MET A 134 11.25 27.41 -1.37
N ALA A 135 10.83 28.61 -1.79
CA ALA A 135 9.48 29.09 -1.52
C ALA A 135 8.43 28.12 -2.11
N GLU A 136 7.31 27.95 -1.41
CA GLU A 136 6.27 27.00 -1.80
C GLU A 136 5.70 27.35 -3.20
N PRO A 137 5.94 26.51 -4.23
CA PRO A 137 5.40 26.78 -5.55
C PRO A 137 3.88 26.49 -5.58
N PRO A 138 3.13 27.12 -6.51
CA PRO A 138 1.71 26.84 -6.68
C PRO A 138 1.45 25.35 -6.90
N ARG A 139 0.57 24.76 -6.09
CA ARG A 139 0.20 23.33 -6.13
C ARG A 139 -0.19 22.87 -7.53
N SER A 140 -0.96 23.68 -8.27
CA SER A 140 -1.40 23.36 -9.63
C SER A 140 -0.24 23.19 -10.61
N LEU A 141 0.79 24.04 -10.50
CA LEU A 141 1.98 23.98 -11.34
C LEU A 141 2.75 22.69 -11.05
N VAL A 142 3.00 22.38 -9.77
CA VAL A 142 3.69 21.15 -9.37
C VAL A 142 2.94 19.92 -9.85
N ALA A 143 1.62 19.87 -9.66
CA ALA A 143 0.79 18.75 -10.10
C ALA A 143 0.85 18.55 -11.62
N ILE A 144 0.75 19.62 -12.42
CA ILE A 144 0.82 19.54 -13.88
C ILE A 144 2.19 19.01 -14.32
N VAL A 145 3.28 19.55 -13.77
CA VAL A 145 4.64 19.12 -14.12
C VAL A 145 4.86 17.65 -13.76
N LEU A 146 4.42 17.22 -12.57
CA LEU A 146 4.54 15.82 -12.14
C LEU A 146 3.72 14.88 -13.01
N ILE A 147 2.47 15.22 -13.31
CA ILE A 147 1.60 14.38 -14.15
C ILE A 147 2.18 14.27 -15.56
N LEU A 148 2.63 15.37 -16.16
CA LEU A 148 3.27 15.35 -17.49
C LEU A 148 4.56 14.51 -17.47
N GLY A 149 5.40 14.66 -16.43
CA GLY A 149 6.60 13.87 -16.25
C GLY A 149 6.31 12.37 -16.12
N LEU A 150 5.32 12.00 -15.30
CA LEU A 150 4.88 10.61 -15.16
C LEU A 150 4.30 10.05 -16.45
N MET A 151 3.45 10.79 -17.15
CA MET A 151 2.90 10.39 -18.45
C MET A 151 4.01 10.19 -19.50
N PHE A 152 5.02 11.04 -19.48
CA PHE A 152 6.19 10.89 -20.34
C PHE A 152 6.95 9.60 -20.03
N ILE A 153 7.18 9.27 -18.76
CA ILE A 153 7.82 7.99 -18.36
C ILE A 153 7.00 6.79 -18.85
N VAL A 154 5.68 6.83 -18.70
CA VAL A 154 4.78 5.75 -19.14
C VAL A 154 4.86 5.49 -20.65
N ARG A 155 5.13 6.52 -21.46
CA ARG A 155 5.25 6.39 -22.93
C ARG A 155 6.45 5.54 -23.37
N PHE A 156 7.47 5.34 -22.54
CA PHE A 156 8.64 4.51 -22.88
C PHE A 156 8.38 3.00 -22.79
N GLY A 157 7.17 2.58 -22.42
CA GLY A 157 6.70 1.20 -22.52
C GLY A 157 6.94 0.34 -21.29
N GLN A 158 6.35 -0.85 -21.32
CA GLN A 158 6.23 -1.77 -20.18
C GLN A 158 7.59 -2.23 -19.60
N ARG A 159 8.62 -2.39 -20.46
CA ARG A 159 9.93 -2.86 -20.02
C ARG A 159 10.66 -1.82 -19.17
N LEU A 160 10.53 -0.53 -19.51
CA LEU A 160 11.15 0.54 -18.72
C LEU A 160 10.48 0.65 -17.35
N ILE A 161 9.15 0.67 -17.31
CA ILE A 161 8.40 0.79 -16.03
C ILE A 161 8.73 -0.38 -15.08
N MET A 162 8.78 -1.62 -15.58
CA MET A 162 9.16 -2.78 -14.77
C MET A 162 10.57 -2.67 -14.22
N ARG A 163 11.51 -2.23 -15.04
CA ARG A 163 12.90 -2.04 -14.62
C ARG A 163 13.03 -0.92 -13.58
N VAL A 164 12.36 0.21 -13.78
CA VAL A 164 12.38 1.32 -12.83
C VAL A 164 11.78 0.91 -11.49
N MET A 165 10.59 0.30 -11.50
CA MET A 165 9.90 -0.12 -10.28
C MET A 165 10.73 -1.13 -9.48
N SER A 166 11.22 -2.19 -10.13
CA SER A 166 12.07 -3.19 -9.46
C SER A 166 13.40 -2.62 -8.96
N THR A 167 14.02 -1.69 -9.69
CA THR A 167 15.29 -1.07 -9.27
C THR A 167 15.11 -0.13 -8.08
N LEU A 168 14.01 0.64 -8.04
CA LEU A 168 13.73 1.61 -6.98
C LEU A 168 13.50 0.96 -5.61
N VAL A 169 13.05 -0.30 -5.61
CA VAL A 169 12.86 -1.08 -4.38
C VAL A 169 14.16 -1.29 -3.61
N TYR A 170 15.30 -1.46 -4.27
CA TYR A 170 16.58 -1.73 -3.60
C TYR A 170 17.05 -0.61 -2.66
N PRO A 171 17.22 0.65 -3.10
CA PRO A 171 17.61 1.73 -2.19
C PRO A 171 16.57 1.97 -1.10
N PHE A 172 15.29 1.67 -1.37
CA PHE A 172 14.23 1.78 -0.39
C PHE A 172 14.37 0.74 0.74
N ILE A 173 14.55 -0.54 0.40
CA ILE A 173 14.80 -1.60 1.39
C ILE A 173 16.05 -1.29 2.22
N ILE A 174 17.13 -0.84 1.57
CA ILE A 174 18.37 -0.46 2.26
C ILE A 174 18.10 0.65 3.28
N SER A 175 17.32 1.67 2.89
CA SER A 175 16.95 2.78 3.78
C SER A 175 16.10 2.29 4.97
N LEU A 176 15.17 1.37 4.75
CA LEU A 176 14.38 0.77 5.84
C LEU A 176 15.22 -0.04 6.82
N ILE A 177 16.13 -0.87 6.32
CA ILE A 177 17.04 -1.66 7.16
C ILE A 177 17.93 -0.71 7.98
N PHE A 178 18.50 0.30 7.33
CA PHE A 178 19.32 1.31 8.00
C PHE A 178 18.54 2.02 9.11
N MET A 179 17.32 2.47 8.81
CA MET A 179 16.45 3.12 9.79
C MET A 179 16.10 2.18 10.95
N ALA A 180 15.76 0.92 10.66
CA ALA A 180 15.45 -0.07 11.67
C ALA A 180 16.62 -0.30 12.63
N LEU A 181 17.84 -0.43 12.10
CA LEU A 181 19.07 -0.57 12.90
C LEU A 181 19.37 0.69 13.71
N PHE A 182 19.19 1.87 13.12
CA PHE A 182 19.38 3.17 13.78
C PHE A 182 18.40 3.39 14.96
N LEU A 183 17.20 2.82 14.87
CA LEU A 183 16.19 2.93 15.93
C LEU A 183 16.38 1.95 17.09
N ILE A 184 17.22 0.90 16.99
CA ILE A 184 17.44 -0.08 18.08
C ILE A 184 17.75 0.59 19.43
N PRO A 185 18.64 1.60 19.52
CA PRO A 185 18.93 2.27 20.79
C PRO A 185 17.74 3.04 21.40
N HIS A 186 16.75 3.39 20.58
CA HIS A 186 15.57 4.16 20.98
C HIS A 186 14.37 3.28 21.33
N TRP A 187 14.50 1.95 21.21
CA TRP A 187 13.44 1.02 21.57
C TRP A 187 13.16 1.10 23.07
N ASN A 188 11.90 1.32 23.41
CA ASN A 188 11.43 1.33 24.78
C ASN A 188 10.25 0.36 24.93
N GLY A 189 10.11 -0.21 26.13
CA GLY A 189 9.01 -1.12 26.46
C GLY A 189 7.67 -0.42 26.70
N ALA A 190 7.59 0.92 26.57
CA ALA A 190 6.38 1.68 26.89
C ALA A 190 5.19 1.28 26.00
N ILE A 191 5.47 0.88 24.76
CA ILE A 191 4.44 0.43 23.81
C ILE A 191 3.75 -0.88 24.24
N LEU A 192 4.36 -1.67 25.12
CA LEU A 192 3.76 -2.91 25.65
C LEU A 192 2.78 -2.65 26.79
N GLN A 193 2.87 -1.48 27.45
CA GLN A 193 2.02 -1.10 28.58
C GLN A 193 0.73 -0.39 28.16
N THR A 194 0.56 -0.08 26.87
CA THR A 194 -0.68 0.51 26.33
C THR A 194 -1.77 -0.55 26.24
N VAL A 195 -2.31 -0.95 27.40
CA VAL A 195 -3.55 -1.74 27.50
C VAL A 195 -4.67 -0.79 27.89
N SER A 196 -5.06 0.10 26.97
CA SER A 196 -6.25 0.93 27.11
C SER A 196 -7.41 0.26 26.36
N PHE A 197 -8.05 -0.72 27.02
CA PHE A 197 -9.34 -1.29 26.60
C PHE A 197 -10.51 -0.37 27.02
N SER A 198 -10.35 0.94 26.86
CA SER A 198 -11.37 1.94 27.18
C SER A 198 -11.95 2.51 25.89
N ALA A 199 -12.61 1.66 25.12
CA ALA A 199 -13.45 2.09 24.00
C ALA A 199 -14.77 1.31 24.01
N THR A 200 -15.42 1.27 25.18
CA THR A 200 -16.82 0.86 25.28
C THR A 200 -17.51 1.76 26.31
N GLY A 201 -18.17 2.81 25.82
CA GLY A 201 -19.30 3.53 26.43
C GLY A 201 -19.14 4.09 27.85
N ASP A 202 -18.97 5.41 27.97
CA ASP A 202 -19.84 6.17 28.88
C ASP A 202 -19.99 7.63 28.43
N GLY A 203 -21.20 8.16 28.59
CA GLY A 203 -21.70 9.38 27.97
C GLY A 203 -21.20 10.70 28.60
N PRO A 204 -21.65 11.85 28.07
CA PRO A 204 -21.25 13.16 28.57
C PRO A 204 -21.95 13.47 29.90
N GLY A 205 -21.25 13.29 31.01
CA GLY A 205 -21.73 13.73 32.31
C GLY A 205 -20.94 13.18 33.49
N ASP A 206 -19.80 13.81 33.81
CA ASP A 206 -19.37 13.98 35.20
C ASP A 206 -18.26 15.05 35.30
N HIS A 207 -18.65 16.32 35.24
CA HIS A 207 -17.82 17.42 35.73
C HIS A 207 -18.19 17.66 37.19
N VAL A 208 -17.62 16.87 38.11
CA VAL A 208 -17.62 17.21 39.54
C VAL A 208 -16.45 18.14 39.80
N ILE A 209 -16.73 19.40 40.10
CA ILE A 209 -15.75 20.34 40.67
C ILE A 209 -15.67 20.04 42.18
N PRO A 210 -14.50 19.68 42.73
CA PRO A 210 -14.32 19.52 44.17
C PRO A 210 -14.43 20.88 44.89
N VAL A 211 -15.14 20.92 46.02
CA VAL A 211 -15.51 22.13 46.79
C VAL A 211 -14.38 22.58 47.74
N ASP A 212 -13.12 22.25 47.44
CA ASP A 212 -11.99 22.45 48.37
C ASP A 212 -11.09 23.67 48.06
N ASP A 213 -11.45 24.51 47.08
CA ASP A 213 -10.65 25.70 46.68
C ASP A 213 -11.25 27.06 47.13
N LEU A 214 -11.90 27.10 48.30
CA LEU A 214 -12.16 28.38 48.99
C LEU A 214 -11.02 28.70 49.97
N PRO A 215 -10.31 29.84 49.83
CA PRO A 215 -9.22 30.17 50.72
C PRO A 215 -9.76 30.74 52.04
N GLY A 216 -9.46 30.08 53.16
CA GLY A 216 -9.36 30.76 54.46
C GLY A 216 -10.13 30.15 55.63
N THR A 217 -9.49 29.19 56.30
CA THR A 217 -9.57 28.89 57.75
C THR A 217 -8.40 27.94 57.98
N GLY A 218 -7.31 28.25 58.68
CA GLY A 218 -7.19 28.98 59.94
C GLY A 218 -6.66 27.99 60.97
N ASP A 219 -5.36 28.07 61.24
CA ASP A 219 -4.68 27.77 62.51
C ASP A 219 -4.68 26.35 63.10
N VAL A 220 -3.46 25.80 63.13
CA VAL A 220 -2.78 25.05 64.21
C VAL A 220 -3.63 24.14 65.12
N VAL A 221 -3.43 22.83 64.90
CA VAL A 221 -3.44 21.63 65.78
C VAL A 221 -4.27 20.51 65.17
#